data_AF-A0A024XCD5-F1
#
_entry.id   AF-A0A024XCD5-F1
#
_cell.length_a   1.000
_cell.length_b   1.000
_cell.length_c   1.000
_cell.angle_alpha   90.00
_cell.angle_beta   90.00
_cell.angle_gamma   90.00
#
_symmetry.space_group_name_H-M   'P 1'
#
loop_
_entity.id
_entity.type
_entity.pdbx_description
1 polymer ?
#
loop_
_entity_poly.entity_id
_entity_poly.type
_entity_poly.pdbx_seq_one_letter_code
_entity_poly.pdbx_strand_id
1 'polypeptide(L)'
;MYYVKKYEHKLLSDTLRFLGFTIKWGIHENGYWLTNINYTFDYILSNLIIKYFKEKKVKSVVDVGCGYGHYVNELNFHKIKSVGFDGNYKLINSLNNGTL
;
A
#
# COMPACT_ATOMS: atom_id res chain seq x y z
N MET A 1 -6.78 -1.67 -37.04
CA MET A 1 -5.93 -2.81 -36.61
C MET A 1 -5.50 -2.71 -35.13
N TYR A 2 -6.36 -2.20 -34.23
CA TYR A 2 -6.09 -2.08 -32.79
C TYR A 2 -6.75 -3.19 -31.96
N TYR A 3 -7.92 -3.67 -32.41
CA TYR A 3 -8.68 -4.72 -31.73
C TYR A 3 -7.97 -6.07 -31.73
N VAL A 4 -7.29 -6.43 -32.82
CA VAL A 4 -6.55 -7.70 -32.94
C VAL A 4 -5.43 -7.80 -31.91
N LYS A 5 -4.61 -6.75 -31.74
CA LYS A 5 -3.55 -6.72 -30.72
C LYS A 5 -4.09 -6.91 -29.30
N LYS A 6 -5.23 -6.27 -28.97
CA LYS A 6 -5.84 -6.39 -27.62
C LYS A 6 -6.30 -7.83 -27.31
N TYR A 7 -6.81 -8.54 -28.31
CA TYR A 7 -7.23 -9.93 -28.18
C TYR A 7 -6.03 -10.88 -28.05
N GLU A 8 -4.97 -10.67 -28.84
CA GLU A 8 -3.72 -11.46 -28.75
C GLU A 8 -3.06 -11.34 -27.36
N HIS A 9 -3.03 -10.13 -26.79
CA HIS A 9 -2.50 -9.93 -25.42
C HIS A 9 -3.34 -10.62 -24.35
N LYS A 10 -4.67 -10.68 -24.50
CA LYS A 10 -5.56 -11.35 -23.56
C LYS A 10 -5.37 -12.87 -23.63
N LEU A 11 -5.31 -13.43 -24.84
CA LEU A 11 -5.11 -14.87 -25.05
C LEU A 11 -3.74 -15.33 -24.51
N LEU A 12 -2.69 -14.54 -24.73
CA LEU A 12 -1.35 -14.81 -24.21
C LEU A 12 -1.31 -14.75 -22.68
N SER A 13 -1.93 -13.73 -22.07
CA SER A 13 -2.04 -13.58 -20.62
C SER A 13 -2.78 -14.77 -19.98
N ASP A 14 -3.90 -15.17 -20.57
CA ASP A 14 -4.72 -16.29 -20.06
C ASP A 14 -4.00 -17.64 -20.25
N THR A 15 -3.28 -17.82 -21.35
CA THR A 15 -2.48 -19.03 -21.63
C THR A 15 -1.29 -19.15 -20.67
N LEU A 16 -0.59 -18.05 -20.37
CA LEU A 16 0.49 -18.04 -19.38
C LEU A 16 -0.05 -18.34 -17.97
N ARG A 17 -1.22 -17.80 -17.62
CA ARG A 17 -1.91 -18.09 -16.36
C ARG A 17 -2.33 -19.57 -16.25
N PHE A 18 -2.82 -20.16 -17.33
CA PHE A 18 -3.20 -21.58 -17.42
C PHE A 18 -1.99 -22.52 -17.34
N LEU A 19 -0.86 -22.15 -17.94
CA LEU A 19 0.39 -22.93 -17.93
C LEU A 19 1.21 -22.77 -16.64
N GLY A 20 0.67 -22.15 -15.59
CA GLY A 20 1.36 -21.94 -14.31
C GLY A 20 2.44 -20.86 -14.33
N PHE A 21 2.68 -20.24 -15.49
CA PHE A 21 3.43 -18.98 -15.61
C PHE A 21 2.51 -17.82 -15.22
N THR A 22 2.12 -17.74 -13.96
CA THR A 22 1.70 -16.44 -13.42
C THR A 22 2.89 -15.51 -13.57
N ILE A 23 2.85 -14.62 -14.57
CA ILE A 23 3.55 -13.34 -14.49
C ILE A 23 2.98 -12.73 -13.20
N LYS A 24 3.70 -12.92 -12.10
CA LYS A 24 3.31 -12.42 -10.78
C LYS A 24 3.33 -10.91 -10.87
N TRP A 25 2.20 -10.32 -11.27
CA TRP A 25 1.77 -8.98 -10.85
C TRP A 25 1.49 -9.04 -9.35
N GLY A 26 2.53 -9.42 -8.61
CA GLY A 26 2.43 -10.41 -7.56
C GLY A 26 1.92 -9.78 -6.30
N ILE A 27 0.80 -10.25 -5.80
CA ILE A 27 0.35 -9.98 -4.44
C ILE A 27 0.60 -11.27 -3.66
N HIS A 28 1.32 -11.17 -2.55
CA HIS A 28 1.51 -12.28 -1.61
C HIS A 28 0.15 -12.67 -1.02
N GLU A 29 0.00 -13.90 -0.55
CA GLU A 29 -1.22 -14.35 0.16
C GLU A 29 -1.57 -13.50 1.40
N ASN A 30 -0.60 -12.74 1.92
CA ASN A 30 -0.79 -11.81 3.04
C ASN A 30 -1.18 -10.40 2.58
N GLY A 31 -1.44 -10.19 1.29
CA GLY A 31 -1.99 -8.94 0.74
C GLY A 31 -0.97 -7.86 0.36
N TYR A 32 0.34 -8.16 0.38
CA TYR A 32 1.38 -7.19 0.00
C TYR A 32 1.94 -7.43 -1.40
N TRP A 33 2.46 -6.39 -2.04
CA TRP A 33 3.08 -6.48 -3.35
C TRP A 33 4.43 -7.20 -3.30
N LEU A 34 4.59 -8.24 -4.11
CA LEU A 34 5.82 -9.01 -4.33
C LEU A 34 6.85 -8.27 -5.19
N THR A 35 6.42 -7.21 -5.88
CA THR A 35 7.30 -6.35 -6.65
C THR A 35 7.94 -5.29 -5.74
N ASN A 36 9.18 -4.91 -6.05
CA ASN A 36 9.88 -3.86 -5.32
C ASN A 36 9.33 -2.49 -5.77
N ILE A 37 8.19 -2.09 -5.22
CA ILE A 37 7.64 -0.76 -5.43
C ILE A 37 8.47 0.18 -4.57
N ASN A 38 9.15 1.15 -5.17
CA ASN A 38 9.80 2.22 -4.43
C ASN A 38 8.72 2.96 -3.64
N TYR A 39 8.68 2.74 -2.32
CA TYR A 39 7.75 3.45 -1.45
C TYR A 39 8.14 4.94 -1.47
N THR A 40 7.28 5.76 -2.05
CA THR A 40 7.42 7.21 -2.04
C THR A 40 6.44 7.79 -1.03
N PHE A 41 6.93 8.74 -0.24
CA PHE A 41 6.09 9.46 0.71
C PHE A 41 5.66 10.81 0.13
N ASP A 42 4.36 11.02 0.01
CA ASP A 42 3.80 12.29 -0.45
C ASP A 42 3.43 13.18 0.76
N TYR A 43 4.31 14.15 1.03
CA TYR A 43 4.14 15.14 2.09
C TYR A 43 2.94 16.07 1.87
N ILE A 44 2.60 16.41 0.62
CA ILE A 44 1.48 17.30 0.33
C ILE A 44 0.18 16.58 0.68
N LEU A 45 0.05 15.32 0.24
CA LEU A 45 -1.09 14.49 0.58
C LEU A 45 -1.20 14.28 2.10
N SER A 46 -0.09 14.01 2.79
CA SER A 46 -0.07 13.86 4.25
C SER A 46 -0.68 15.08 4.95
N ASN A 47 -0.23 16.28 4.58
CA ASN A 47 -0.73 17.53 5.16
C ASN A 47 -2.23 17.76 4.90
N LEU A 48 -2.71 17.42 3.70
CA LEU A 48 -4.14 17.52 3.37
C LEU A 48 -4.99 16.54 4.20
N ILE A 49 -4.52 15.30 4.38
CA ILE A 49 -5.18 14.31 5.23
C ILE A 49 -5.24 14.80 6.69
N ILE A 50 -4.12 15.29 7.23
CA ILE A 50 -4.05 15.82 8.60
C ILE A 50 -5.01 16.99 8.78
N LYS A 51 -5.05 17.93 7.83
CA LYS A 51 -5.97 19.07 7.85
C LYS A 51 -7.42 18.58 7.91
N TYR A 52 -7.78 17.68 7.00
CA TYR A 52 -9.12 17.10 6.93
C TYR A 52 -9.51 16.40 8.23
N PHE A 53 -8.62 15.59 8.81
CA PHE A 53 -8.88 14.89 10.07
C PHE A 53 -9.06 15.81 11.26
N LYS A 54 -8.27 16.89 11.35
CA LYS A 54 -8.44 17.92 12.39
C LYS A 54 -9.79 18.63 12.27
N GLU A 55 -10.18 19.02 11.06
CA GLU A 55 -11.48 19.65 10.78
C GLU A 55 -12.65 18.73 11.16
N LYS A 56 -12.53 17.43 10.87
CA LYS A 56 -13.52 16.41 11.22
C LYS A 56 -13.44 15.92 12.67
N LYS A 57 -12.50 16.46 13.47
CA LYS A 57 -12.26 16.05 14.87
C LYS A 57 -12.03 14.54 15.03
N VAL A 58 -11.36 13.92 14.07
CA VAL A 58 -11.00 12.49 14.10
C VAL A 58 -10.15 12.21 15.34
N LYS A 59 -10.49 11.13 16.06
CA LYS A 59 -9.82 10.76 17.32
C LYS A 59 -8.73 9.72 17.13
N SER A 60 -8.91 8.82 16.18
CA SER A 60 -7.96 7.77 15.86
C SER A 60 -8.06 7.32 14.42
N VAL A 61 -6.95 6.82 13.88
CA VAL A 61 -6.82 6.33 12.51
C VAL A 61 -6.20 4.94 12.53
N VAL A 62 -6.67 4.08 11.63
CA VAL A 62 -6.03 2.80 11.31
C VAL A 62 -5.58 2.88 9.87
N ASP A 63 -4.28 2.74 9.62
CA ASP A 63 -3.67 2.76 8.29
C ASP A 63 -3.37 1.33 7.82
N VAL A 64 -4.12 0.85 6.82
CA VAL A 64 -4.01 -0.52 6.28
C VAL A 64 -3.18 -0.48 5.00
N GLY A 65 -2.12 -1.30 4.94
CA GLY A 65 -1.11 -1.20 3.90
C GLY A 65 -0.16 -0.03 4.14
N CYS A 66 0.17 0.24 5.41
CA CYS A 66 0.92 1.42 5.83
C CYS A 66 2.41 1.42 5.39
N GLY A 67 2.91 0.33 4.81
CA GLY A 67 4.30 0.17 4.39
C GLY A 67 5.28 0.42 5.55
N TYR A 68 6.17 1.40 5.37
CA TYR A 68 7.11 1.83 6.40
C TYR A 68 6.49 2.67 7.53
N GLY A 69 5.18 2.97 7.48
CA GLY A 69 4.47 3.72 8.51
C GLY A 69 4.65 5.23 8.45
N HIS A 70 5.06 5.81 7.32
CA HIS A 70 5.28 7.26 7.21
C HIS A 70 4.03 8.09 7.54
N TYR A 71 2.86 7.71 7.02
CA TYR A 71 1.60 8.39 7.35
C TYR A 71 1.21 8.19 8.82
N VAL A 72 1.41 7.00 9.38
CA VAL A 72 1.18 6.72 10.81
C VAL A 72 2.02 7.64 11.69
N ASN A 73 3.31 7.80 11.38
CA ASN A 73 4.22 8.65 12.12
C ASN A 73 3.83 10.13 12.03
N GLU A 74 3.51 10.62 10.83
CA GLU A 74 3.06 12.00 10.64
C GLU A 74 1.75 12.29 11.38
N LEU A 75 0.79 11.36 11.36
CA LEU A 75 -0.47 11.49 12.11
C LEU A 75 -0.21 11.57 13.61
N ASN A 76 0.60 10.65 14.15
CA ASN A 76 0.96 10.62 15.57
C ASN A 76 1.71 11.89 16.00
N PHE A 77 2.67 12.36 15.18
CA PHE A 77 3.38 13.63 15.40
C PHE A 77 2.41 14.81 15.50
N HIS A 78 1.36 14.83 14.67
CA HIS A 78 0.30 15.83 14.69
C HIS A 78 -0.80 15.58 15.74
N LYS A 79 -0.56 14.69 16.71
CA LYS A 79 -1.45 14.33 17.82
C LYS A 79 -2.78 13.68 17.39
N ILE A 80 -2.76 12.97 16.26
CA ILE A 80 -3.85 12.11 15.82
C ILE A 80 -3.41 10.66 16.07
N LYS A 81 -4.04 9.99 17.04
CA LYS A 81 -3.67 8.61 17.41
C LYS A 81 -3.78 7.70 16.20
N SER A 82 -2.67 7.12 15.75
CA SER A 82 -2.63 6.28 14.56
C SER A 82 -1.90 4.97 14.81
N VAL A 83 -2.44 3.89 14.24
CA VAL A 83 -1.81 2.56 14.22
C VAL A 83 -1.79 2.04 12.80
N GLY A 84 -0.72 1.34 12.41
CA GLY A 84 -0.53 0.82 11.07
C GLY A 84 -0.49 -0.70 11.02
N PHE A 85 -1.06 -1.29 9.98
CA PHE A 85 -0.98 -2.71 9.69
C PHE A 85 -0.59 -2.92 8.22
N ASP A 86 0.45 -3.72 7.97
CA ASP A 86 0.87 -4.08 6.61
C ASP A 86 0.99 -5.60 6.48
N GLY A 87 0.56 -6.12 5.33
CA GLY A 87 0.69 -7.55 5.01
C GLY A 87 2.13 -8.01 4.80
N ASN A 88 3.03 -7.06 4.51
CA ASN A 88 4.45 -7.31 4.31
C ASN A 88 5.14 -7.43 5.67
N TYR A 89 5.27 -8.66 6.14
CA TYR A 89 5.92 -8.96 7.42
C TYR A 89 7.35 -8.41 7.54
N LYS A 90 8.04 -8.16 6.42
CA LYS A 90 9.39 -7.59 6.41
C LYS A 90 9.42 -6.14 6.89
N LEU A 91 8.30 -5.43 6.79
CA LEU A 91 8.16 -4.02 7.19
C LEU A 91 7.73 -3.86 8.65
N ILE A 92 7.37 -4.95 9.33
CA ILE A 92 6.94 -4.94 10.75
C ILE A 92 8.01 -4.32 11.65
N ASN A 93 9.30 -4.57 11.39
CA ASN A 93 10.39 -3.98 12.18
C ASN A 93 10.45 -2.45 12.05
N SER A 94 10.02 -1.89 10.93
CA SER A 94 9.94 -0.43 10.74
C SER A 94 8.73 0.19 11.44
N LEU A 95 7.68 -0.59 11.69
CA LEU A 95 6.48 -0.16 12.40
C LEU A 95 6.67 -0.16 13.93
N ASN A 96 7.58 -0.96 14.46
CA ASN A 96 7.81 -1.13 15.90
C ASN A 96 8.74 -0.08 16.55
N ASN A 97 9.18 0.97 15.81
CA ASN A 97 10.04 2.02 16.35
C ASN A 97 9.30 3.19 17.02
N GLY A 98 8.03 3.01 17.36
CA GLY A 98 7.31 3.86 18.29
C GLY A 98 6.66 2.97 19.34
N THR A 99 7.37 2.73 20.44
CA THR A 99 6.88 2.04 21.64
C THR A 99 5.43 2.42 21.97
N LEU A 100 4.60 1.39 22.14
CA LEU A 100 3.25 1.42 22.72
C LEU A 100 3.18 2.24 24.01
#